data_AF-A0A072VK99-F1
#
_entry.id   AF-A0A072VK99-F1
#
_cell.length_a   1.000
_cell.length_b   1.000
_cell.length_c   1.000
_cell.angle_alpha   90.00
_cell.angle_beta   90.00
_cell.angle_gamma   90.00
#
_symmetry.space_group_name_H-M   'P 1'
#
loop_
_entity.id
_entity.type
_entity.pdbx_description
1 polymer ?
#
loop_
_entity_poly.entity_id
_entity_poly.type
_entity_poly.pdbx_seq_one_letter_code
_entity_poly.pdbx_strand_id
1 'polypeptide(L)'
;MTAAENKQKQRSRFRKHYQHWYHGLIQEATHEAEKVVNEAQSGGAKAAVNYVATKSKQIVLTSLVKIWSGLNHYPPFHAVAEMAVPTTARWSEKYNHVVKDITRKGYTVFGYLPLIPIDEIAKAFKQGEVNVSADHETSSGEDFSD
;
A
#
# COMPACT_ATOMS: atom_id res chain seq x y z
N MET A 1 -51.56 9.70 14.09
CA MET A 1 -50.45 9.81 13.12
C MET A 1 -49.81 8.44 12.95
N THR A 2 -49.96 7.86 11.77
CA THR A 2 -49.65 6.44 11.48
C THR A 2 -48.20 6.27 11.02
N ALA A 3 -47.61 5.09 11.22
CA ALA A 3 -46.20 4.80 10.88
C ALA A 3 -45.83 5.15 9.42
N ALA A 4 -46.80 5.10 8.49
CA ALA A 4 -46.63 5.49 7.10
C ALA A 4 -46.35 7.00 6.90
N GLU A 5 -46.99 7.87 7.68
CA GLU A 5 -46.81 9.32 7.60
C GLU A 5 -45.44 9.76 8.11
N ASN A 6 -44.96 9.11 9.19
CA ASN A 6 -43.61 9.35 9.71
C ASN A 6 -42.54 8.93 8.68
N LYS A 7 -42.73 7.78 8.02
CA LYS A 7 -41.82 7.31 6.97
C LYS A 7 -41.75 8.26 5.77
N GLN A 8 -42.88 8.82 5.33
CA GLN A 8 -42.93 9.83 4.28
C GLN A 8 -42.27 11.15 4.70
N LYS A 9 -42.53 11.61 5.94
CA LYS A 9 -41.90 12.82 6.49
C LYS A 9 -40.39 12.67 6.63
N GLN A 10 -39.90 11.50 7.06
CA GLN A 10 -38.47 11.19 7.12
C GLN A 10 -37.85 11.24 5.72
N ARG A 11 -38.44 10.56 4.73
CA ARG A 11 -37.98 10.60 3.33
C ARG A 11 -37.95 12.02 2.76
N SER A 12 -38.92 12.87 3.11
CA SER A 12 -38.95 14.28 2.71
C SER A 12 -37.78 15.08 3.32
N ARG A 13 -37.50 14.87 4.61
CA ARG A 13 -36.34 15.51 5.29
C ARG A 13 -35.01 15.08 4.69
N PHE A 14 -34.84 13.78 4.43
CA PHE A 14 -33.64 13.25 3.79
C PHE A 14 -33.44 13.83 2.38
N ARG A 15 -34.49 13.90 1.56
CA ARG A 15 -34.40 14.51 0.22
C ARG A 15 -33.99 15.98 0.26
N LYS A 16 -34.57 16.76 1.18
CA LYS A 16 -34.22 18.19 1.33
C LYS A 16 -32.79 18.39 1.78
N HIS A 17 -32.33 17.61 2.76
CA HIS A 17 -30.96 17.69 3.24
C HIS A 17 -29.95 17.28 2.16
N TYR A 18 -30.28 16.22 1.41
CA TYR A 18 -29.48 15.76 0.29
C TYR A 18 -29.40 16.80 -0.83
N GLN A 19 -30.52 17.45 -1.19
CA GLN A 19 -30.49 18.51 -2.20
C GLN A 19 -29.58 19.67 -1.81
N HIS A 20 -29.63 20.14 -0.56
CA HIS A 20 -28.72 21.21 -0.14
C HIS A 20 -27.26 20.76 -0.14
N TRP A 21 -26.99 19.51 0.24
CA TRP A 21 -25.63 18.97 0.26
C TRP A 21 -25.05 18.89 -1.15
N TYR A 22 -25.85 18.47 -2.14
CA TYR A 22 -25.46 18.47 -3.54
C TYR A 22 -25.20 19.88 -4.07
N HIS A 23 -26.10 20.84 -3.78
CA HIS A 23 -25.89 22.22 -4.21
C HIS A 23 -24.63 22.84 -3.61
N GLY A 24 -24.28 22.51 -2.36
CA GLY A 24 -23.03 22.94 -1.74
C GLY A 24 -21.79 22.42 -2.47
N LEU A 25 -21.77 21.14 -2.85
CA LEU A 25 -20.66 20.54 -3.60
C LEU A 25 -20.53 21.11 -5.01
N ILE A 26 -21.64 21.37 -5.69
CA ILE A 26 -21.64 21.95 -7.04
C ILE A 26 -21.11 23.39 -7.00
N GLN A 27 -21.50 24.17 -5.99
CA GLN A 27 -21.00 25.53 -5.80
C GLN A 27 -19.50 25.54 -5.47
N GLU A 28 -19.05 24.65 -4.60
CA GLU A 28 -17.63 24.51 -4.26
C GLU A 28 -16.78 24.15 -5.49
N ALA A 29 -17.23 23.15 -6.26
CA ALA A 29 -16.54 22.75 -7.49
C ALA A 29 -16.52 23.88 -8.54
N THR A 30 -17.58 24.69 -8.61
CA THR A 30 -17.66 25.85 -9.51
C THR A 30 -16.68 26.93 -9.09
N HIS A 31 -16.59 27.24 -7.81
CA HIS A 31 -15.65 28.23 -7.27
C HIS A 31 -14.18 27.80 -7.41
N GLU A 32 -13.88 26.52 -7.19
CA GLU A 32 -12.53 25.98 -7.44
C GLU A 32 -12.18 25.98 -8.93
N ALA A 33 -13.16 25.75 -9.83
CA ALA A 33 -12.95 25.84 -11.27
C ALA A 33 -12.67 27.28 -11.74
N GLU A 34 -13.40 28.26 -11.21
CA GLU A 34 -13.13 29.69 -11.47
C GLU A 34 -11.73 30.10 -11.00
N LYS A 35 -11.28 29.57 -9.86
CA LYS A 35 -9.93 29.82 -9.35
C LYS A 35 -8.85 29.27 -10.31
N VAL A 36 -9.02 28.05 -10.81
CA VAL A 36 -8.10 27.45 -11.81
C VAL A 36 -8.07 28.26 -13.10
N VAL A 37 -9.21 28.78 -13.55
CA VAL A 37 -9.31 29.68 -14.71
C VAL A 37 -8.56 30.99 -14.47
N ASN A 38 -8.75 31.64 -13.31
CA ASN A 38 -8.05 32.87 -12.96
C ASN A 38 -6.54 32.66 -12.83
N GLU A 39 -6.10 31.53 -12.27
CA GLU A 39 -4.68 31.15 -12.18
C GLU A 39 -4.08 30.86 -13.57
N ALA A 40 -4.85 30.25 -14.47
CA ALA A 40 -4.46 30.04 -15.86
C ALA A 40 -4.37 31.36 -16.64
N GLN A 41 -5.23 32.32 -16.34
CA GLN A 41 -5.26 33.64 -16.98
C GLN A 41 -4.14 34.56 -16.46
N SER A 42 -3.70 34.40 -15.21
CA SER A 42 -2.65 35.22 -14.57
C SER A 42 -1.23 34.62 -14.65
N GLY A 43 -1.09 33.29 -14.71
CA GLY A 43 0.21 32.59 -14.70
C GLY A 43 0.42 31.58 -15.84
N GLY A 44 -0.56 31.43 -16.74
CA GLY A 44 -0.51 30.49 -17.87
C GLY A 44 -0.77 29.03 -17.48
N ALA A 45 -0.95 28.18 -18.49
CA ALA A 45 -1.30 26.76 -18.34
C ALA A 45 -0.33 25.96 -17.42
N LYS A 46 0.94 26.39 -17.32
CA LYS A 46 1.97 25.76 -16.49
C LYS A 46 1.70 25.91 -14.98
N ALA A 47 1.09 27.01 -14.54
CA ALA A 47 0.74 27.22 -13.13
C ALA A 47 -0.47 26.35 -12.72
N ALA A 48 -1.51 26.32 -13.56
CA ALA A 48 -2.70 25.49 -13.35
C ALA A 48 -2.38 23.99 -13.30
N VAL A 49 -1.51 23.51 -14.19
CA VAL A 49 -1.05 22.11 -14.18
C VAL A 49 -0.27 21.77 -12.90
N ASN A 50 0.59 22.68 -12.42
CA ASN A 50 1.33 22.45 -11.18
C ASN A 50 0.42 22.44 -9.94
N TYR A 51 -0.64 23.26 -9.91
CA TYR A 51 -1.65 23.23 -8.84
C TYR A 51 -2.43 21.91 -8.80
N VAL A 52 -2.93 21.44 -9.95
CA VAL A 52 -3.61 20.14 -10.05
C VAL A 52 -2.67 18.98 -9.75
N ALA A 53 -1.41 19.05 -10.20
CA ALA A 53 -0.41 18.01 -9.94
C ALA A 53 -0.02 17.92 -8.46
N THR A 54 0.11 19.04 -7.75
CA THR A 54 0.44 19.03 -6.32
C THR A 54 -0.73 18.57 -5.47
N LYS A 55 -1.95 19.03 -5.76
CA LYS A 55 -3.17 18.59 -5.04
C LYS A 55 -3.48 17.11 -5.27
N SER A 56 -3.37 16.62 -6.51
CA SER A 56 -3.57 15.20 -6.82
C SER A 56 -2.54 14.30 -6.14
N LYS A 57 -1.25 14.66 -6.18
CA LYS A 57 -0.18 13.95 -5.45
C LYS A 57 -0.51 13.83 -3.96
N GLN A 58 -0.92 14.93 -3.32
CA GLN A 58 -1.20 14.90 -1.88
C GLN A 58 -2.38 13.98 -1.53
N ILE A 59 -3.46 14.01 -2.31
CA ILE A 59 -4.65 13.16 -2.08
C ILE A 59 -4.31 11.68 -2.26
N VAL A 60 -3.60 11.33 -3.34
CA VAL A 60 -3.20 9.94 -3.61
C VAL A 60 -2.28 9.42 -2.52
N LEU A 61 -1.25 10.19 -2.14
CA LEU A 61 -0.31 9.79 -1.09
C LEU A 61 -1.00 9.64 0.26
N THR A 62 -1.86 10.60 0.64
CA THR A 62 -2.55 10.56 1.93
C THR A 62 -3.55 9.39 1.99
N SER A 63 -4.25 9.12 0.88
CA SER A 63 -5.17 7.98 0.78
C SER A 63 -4.40 6.66 0.85
N LEU A 64 -3.28 6.55 0.15
CA LEU A 64 -2.43 5.36 0.14
C LEU A 64 -1.83 5.08 1.52
N VAL A 65 -1.31 6.10 2.21
CA VAL A 65 -0.75 5.95 3.58
C VAL A 65 -1.83 5.52 4.57
N LYS A 66 -3.07 6.01 4.45
CA LYS A 66 -4.17 5.60 5.32
C LYS A 66 -4.60 4.15 5.05
N ILE A 67 -4.69 3.76 3.78
CA ILE A 67 -4.99 2.37 3.39
C ILE A 67 -3.87 1.44 3.88
N TRP A 68 -2.60 1.82 3.64
CA TRP A 68 -1.44 1.04 4.06
C TRP A 68 -1.36 0.93 5.59
N SER A 69 -1.57 2.03 6.33
CA SER A 69 -1.58 2.04 7.79
C SER A 69 -2.69 1.16 8.38
N GLY A 70 -3.90 1.20 7.80
CA GLY A 70 -4.99 0.30 8.19
C GLY A 70 -4.69 -1.17 7.91
N LEU A 71 -3.99 -1.46 6.81
CA LEU A 71 -3.55 -2.80 6.45
C LEU A 71 -2.35 -3.27 7.29
N ASN A 72 -1.46 -2.36 7.70
CA ASN A 72 -0.32 -2.67 8.58
C ASN A 72 -0.76 -2.92 10.03
N HIS A 73 -1.97 -2.47 10.40
CA HIS A 73 -2.60 -2.77 11.69
C HIS A 73 -3.29 -4.15 11.73
N TYR A 74 -3.23 -4.92 10.63
CA TYR A 74 -3.76 -6.27 10.56
C TYR A 74 -2.72 -7.29 11.09
N PRO A 75 -2.99 -8.00 12.22
CA PRO A 75 -2.08 -8.99 12.80
C PRO A 75 -1.75 -10.26 11.99
N PRO A 76 -2.52 -10.71 10.97
CA PRO A 76 -2.19 -11.98 10.29
C PRO A 76 -0.93 -11.91 9.42
N PHE A 77 -0.26 -10.76 9.33
CA PHE A 77 1.06 -10.66 8.69
C PHE A 77 2.11 -11.57 9.32
N HIS A 78 2.01 -11.91 10.62
CA HIS A 78 2.92 -12.88 11.23
C HIS A 78 2.68 -14.31 10.74
N ALA A 79 1.42 -14.75 10.64
CA ALA A 79 1.08 -16.07 10.11
C ALA A 79 1.38 -16.19 8.60
N VAL A 80 1.15 -15.11 7.85
CA VAL A 80 1.55 -15.05 6.43
C VAL A 80 3.06 -14.99 6.30
N ALA A 81 3.79 -14.30 7.19
CA ALA A 81 5.26 -14.29 7.18
C ALA A 81 5.83 -15.69 7.47
N GLU A 82 5.31 -16.41 8.46
CA GLU A 82 5.74 -17.79 8.77
C GLU A 82 5.47 -18.76 7.60
N MET A 83 4.38 -18.59 6.87
CA MET A 83 4.14 -19.36 5.63
C MET A 83 4.94 -18.84 4.44
N ALA A 84 5.24 -17.54 4.38
CA ALA A 84 5.99 -16.94 3.29
C ALA A 84 7.46 -17.32 3.36
N VAL A 85 8.08 -17.46 4.54
CA VAL A 85 9.49 -17.87 4.69
C VAL A 85 9.82 -19.13 3.88
N PRO A 86 9.15 -20.29 4.09
CA PRO A 86 9.44 -21.51 3.32
C PRO A 86 8.97 -21.40 1.86
N THR A 87 7.94 -20.61 1.57
CA THR A 87 7.37 -20.53 0.22
C THR A 87 8.14 -19.51 -0.66
N THR A 88 8.86 -18.55 -0.08
CA THR A 88 9.58 -17.48 -0.79
C THR A 88 10.63 -18.06 -1.72
N ALA A 89 11.36 -19.11 -1.32
CA ALA A 89 12.29 -19.81 -2.19
C ALA A 89 11.59 -20.38 -3.44
N ARG A 90 10.45 -21.04 -3.26
CA ARG A 90 9.69 -21.66 -4.36
C ARG A 90 9.06 -20.64 -5.31
N TRP A 91 8.54 -19.52 -4.80
CA TRP A 91 8.00 -18.46 -5.64
C TRP A 91 9.10 -17.68 -6.37
N SER A 92 10.24 -17.45 -5.69
CA SER A 92 11.41 -16.80 -6.29
C SER A 92 12.01 -17.66 -7.40
N GLU A 93 12.04 -18.99 -7.22
CA GLU A 93 12.53 -19.91 -8.25
C GLU A 93 11.64 -19.85 -9.49
N LYS A 94 10.32 -19.83 -9.29
CA LYS A 94 9.36 -19.70 -10.39
C LYS A 94 9.45 -18.36 -11.10
N TYR A 95 9.63 -17.26 -10.37
CA TYR A 95 9.89 -15.94 -10.94
C TYR A 95 11.15 -15.94 -11.80
N ASN A 96 12.27 -16.41 -11.25
CA ASN A 96 13.54 -16.48 -11.96
C ASN A 96 13.47 -17.36 -13.21
N HIS A 97 12.75 -18.48 -13.14
CA HIS A 97 12.53 -19.35 -14.29
C HIS A 97 11.74 -18.64 -15.38
N VAL A 98 10.62 -17.98 -15.02
CA VAL A 98 9.78 -17.23 -15.97
C VAL A 98 10.57 -16.10 -16.62
N VAL A 99 11.32 -15.31 -15.83
CA VAL A 99 12.15 -14.21 -16.33
C VAL A 99 13.22 -14.72 -17.30
N LYS A 100 13.91 -15.83 -16.99
CA LYS A 100 14.89 -16.44 -17.90
C LYS A 100 14.22 -16.96 -19.18
N ASP A 101 13.05 -17.60 -19.07
CA ASP A 101 12.36 -18.19 -20.21
C ASP A 101 11.83 -17.14 -21.19
N ILE A 102 11.22 -16.06 -20.69
CA ILE A 102 10.72 -14.98 -21.55
C ILE A 102 11.86 -14.13 -22.13
N THR A 103 12.97 -13.96 -21.40
CA THR A 103 14.19 -13.31 -21.91
C THR A 103 14.80 -14.15 -23.03
N ARG A 104 14.91 -15.48 -22.86
CA ARG A 104 15.41 -16.41 -23.88
C ARG A 104 14.52 -16.45 -25.12
N LYS A 105 13.21 -16.21 -24.97
CA LYS A 105 12.24 -16.11 -26.07
C LYS A 105 12.30 -14.78 -26.84
N GLY A 106 13.24 -13.88 -26.51
CA GLY A 106 13.48 -12.63 -27.25
C GLY A 106 12.83 -11.39 -26.63
N TYR A 107 12.14 -11.52 -25.49
CA TYR A 107 11.58 -10.37 -24.76
C TYR A 107 12.64 -9.77 -23.83
N THR A 108 13.59 -9.05 -24.42
CA THR A 108 14.78 -8.49 -23.76
C THR A 108 14.48 -7.53 -22.61
N VAL A 109 13.29 -6.91 -22.58
CA VAL A 109 12.85 -6.03 -21.48
C VAL A 109 12.83 -6.77 -20.14
N PHE A 110 12.52 -8.06 -20.16
CA PHE A 110 12.50 -8.88 -18.94
C PHE A 110 13.91 -9.32 -18.49
N GLY A 111 14.92 -9.25 -19.35
CA GLY A 111 16.31 -9.53 -18.99
C GLY A 111 16.93 -8.46 -18.08
N TYR A 112 16.28 -7.30 -17.97
CA TYR A 112 16.65 -6.25 -17.00
C TYR A 112 16.03 -6.46 -15.63
N LEU A 113 15.15 -7.46 -15.47
CA LEU A 113 14.56 -7.75 -14.18
C LEU A 113 15.58 -8.48 -13.29
N PRO A 114 15.72 -8.08 -12.01
CA PRO A 114 16.70 -8.67 -11.12
C PRO A 114 16.32 -10.13 -10.82
N LEU A 115 17.25 -11.04 -11.08
CA LEU A 115 17.13 -12.43 -10.63
C LEU A 115 17.37 -12.48 -9.12
N ILE A 116 16.49 -13.15 -8.39
CA ILE A 116 16.64 -13.31 -6.94
C ILE A 116 17.67 -14.41 -6.67
N PRO A 117 18.79 -14.15 -5.98
CA PRO A 117 19.80 -15.16 -5.69
C PRO A 117 19.38 -16.03 -4.50
N ILE A 118 18.55 -17.04 -4.76
CA ILE A 118 17.95 -17.91 -3.72
C ILE A 118 19.01 -18.72 -2.98
N ASP A 119 20.05 -19.18 -3.68
CA ASP A 119 21.14 -19.98 -3.09
C ASP A 119 22.00 -19.18 -2.10
N GLU A 120 22.27 -17.91 -2.40
CA GLU A 120 23.02 -17.02 -1.52
C GLU A 120 22.24 -16.66 -0.27
N ILE A 121 20.92 -16.42 -0.41
CA ILE A 121 20.02 -16.16 0.71
C ILE A 121 19.94 -17.41 1.60
N ALA A 122 19.74 -18.61 1.02
CA ALA A 122 19.69 -19.85 1.78
C ALA A 122 21.00 -20.14 2.53
N LYS A 123 22.16 -19.83 1.92
CA LYS A 123 23.46 -19.96 2.56
C LYS A 123 23.63 -18.97 3.71
N ALA A 124 23.21 -17.72 3.53
CA ALA A 124 23.26 -16.69 4.58
C ALA A 124 22.35 -17.03 5.78
N PHE A 125 21.16 -17.58 5.53
CA PHE A 125 20.26 -18.05 6.59
C PHE A 125 20.87 -19.18 7.41
N LYS A 126 21.38 -20.24 6.75
CA LYS A 126 22.05 -21.35 7.44
C LYS A 126 23.25 -20.89 8.26
N GLN A 127 24.00 -19.91 7.74
CA GLN A 127 25.13 -19.35 8.47
C GLN A 127 24.65 -18.54 9.67
N GLY A 128 23.56 -17.79 9.57
CA GLY A 128 22.94 -17.07 10.70
C GLY A 128 22.46 -17.98 11.83
N GLU A 129 21.85 -19.13 11.51
CA GLU A 129 21.36 -20.10 12.50
C GLU A 129 22.50 -20.79 13.28
N VAL A 130 23.61 -21.10 12.61
CA VAL A 130 24.83 -21.66 13.25
C VAL A 130 25.43 -20.68 14.26
N ASN A 131 25.33 -19.37 13.99
CA ASN A 131 25.88 -18.33 14.85
C ASN A 131 25.02 -17.99 16.08
N VAL A 132 23.75 -18.43 16.10
CA VAL A 132 22.78 -18.28 17.21
C VAL A 132 22.76 -19.54 18.12
N SER A 133 23.35 -20.63 17.63
CA SER A 133 23.46 -21.90 18.35
C SER A 133 24.78 -22.02 19.13
N ALA A 134 25.80 -21.23 18.78
CA ALA A 134 27.13 -21.28 19.40
C ALA A 134 27.22 -20.42 20.68
N ASP A 135 26.28 -19.51 20.87
CA ASP A 135 26.10 -18.59 21.99
C ASP A 135 25.09 -19.10 23.04
N HIS A 136 24.53 -20.30 22.84
CA HIS A 136 23.67 -21.00 23.81
C HIS A 136 24.24 -22.36 24.27
N GLU A 137 25.54 -22.62 24.06
CA GLU A 137 26.27 -23.72 24.69
C GLU A 137 27.55 -23.21 25.38
N THR A 138 27.39 -22.30 26.34
CA THR A 138 28.43 -22.01 27.36
C THR A 138 27.80 -21.44 28.63
N SER A 139 26.81 -22.16 29.19
CA SER A 139 26.30 -21.87 30.53
C SER A 139 25.77 -23.14 31.17
N SER A 140 26.65 -24.12 31.38
CA SER A 140 26.38 -25.26 32.25
C SER A 140 27.71 -25.75 32.81
N GLY A 141 27.99 -25.37 34.05
CA GLY A 141 29.11 -25.94 34.81
C GLY A 141 29.93 -24.92 35.60
N GLU A 142 29.33 -24.28 36.60
CA GLU A 142 30.09 -23.85 37.77
C GLU A 142 29.43 -24.45 39.02
N ASP A 143 29.94 -25.63 39.34
CA ASP A 143 29.91 -26.27 40.65
C ASP A 143 30.65 -25.36 41.65
N PHE A 144 29.95 -24.92 42.70
CA PHE A 144 30.57 -24.32 43.87
C PHE A 144 30.01 -25.02 45.11
N SER A 145 30.80 -25.97 45.61
CA SER A 145 30.80 -26.38 47.01
C SER A 145 31.51 -25.34 47.86
N ASP A 146 30.83 -24.83 48.89
CA ASP A 146 31.34 -24.71 50.26
C ASP A 146 30.16 -24.56 51.25
#